data_AF-A0A428N522-F1
#
_entry.id   AF-A0A428N522-F1
#
_cell.length_a   1.000
_cell.length_b   1.000
_cell.length_c   1.000
_cell.angle_alpha   90.00
_cell.angle_beta   90.00
_cell.angle_gamma   90.00
#
_symmetry.space_group_name_H-M   'P 1'
#
loop_
_entity.id
_entity.type
_entity.pdbx_description
1 polymer ?
#
loop_
_entity_poly.entity_id
_entity_poly.type
_entity_poly.pdbx_seq_one_letter_code
_entity_poly.pdbx_strand_id
1 'polypeptide(L)'
;MNEMLKKGFFLGLGAASYGKEKVQHYVDDLVSKGKITPREAEQWKDELIKRGENQQSDWSGQAKDKMQDSFKEMGLATEKDIERLEEKLDTLEQKLSADNHFQTDDEKQ
;
A
#
# COMPACT_ATOMS: atom_id res chain seq x y z
N MET A 1 4.91 -22.84 -23.96
CA MET A 1 6.19 -22.18 -23.59
C MET A 1 6.01 -20.68 -23.33
N ASN A 2 5.28 -19.95 -24.17
CA ASN A 2 5.05 -18.51 -23.97
C ASN A 2 4.43 -18.13 -22.62
N GLU A 3 3.44 -18.88 -22.14
CA GLU A 3 2.82 -18.65 -20.83
C GLU A 3 3.81 -18.73 -19.64
N MET A 4 4.82 -19.60 -19.70
CA MET A 4 5.79 -19.77 -18.61
C MET A 4 6.80 -18.61 -18.57
N LEU A 5 7.25 -18.16 -19.75
CA LEU A 5 8.07 -16.95 -19.88
C LEU A 5 7.31 -15.72 -19.41
N LYS A 6 6.04 -15.59 -19.81
CA LYS A 6 5.15 -14.51 -19.38
C LYS A 6 4.96 -14.48 -17.86
N LYS A 7 4.66 -15.63 -17.25
CA LYS A 7 4.54 -15.75 -15.78
C LYS A 7 5.85 -15.49 -15.05
N GLY A 8 6.98 -15.99 -15.55
CA GLY A 8 8.30 -15.72 -14.99
C GLY A 8 8.67 -14.24 -15.05
N PHE A 9 8.34 -13.57 -16.16
CA PHE A 9 8.56 -12.14 -16.31
C PHE A 9 7.67 -11.32 -15.37
N PHE A 10 6.39 -11.68 -15.20
CA PHE A 10 5.50 -11.04 -14.23
C PHE A 10 5.99 -11.19 -12.78
N LEU A 11 6.47 -12.38 -12.41
CA LEU A 11 7.10 -12.60 -11.11
C LEU A 11 8.35 -11.73 -10.94
N GLY A 12 9.16 -11.60 -11.99
CA GLY A 12 10.32 -10.70 -12.02
C GLY A 12 9.93 -9.22 -11.91
N LEU A 13 8.85 -8.78 -12.56
CA LEU A 13 8.39 -7.38 -12.52
C LEU A 13 7.78 -6.98 -11.17
N GLY A 14 7.15 -7.93 -10.47
CA GLY A 14 6.69 -7.73 -9.10
C GLY A 14 7.83 -7.65 -8.09
N ALA A 15 8.94 -8.37 -8.34
CA ALA A 15 10.13 -8.36 -7.51
C ALA A 15 11.10 -7.20 -7.82
N ALA A 16 11.03 -6.64 -9.03
CA ALA A 16 11.85 -5.53 -9.49
C ALA A 16 10.99 -4.56 -10.31
N SER A 17 10.87 -3.32 -9.84
CA SER A 17 10.09 -2.23 -10.46
C SER A 17 10.65 -1.82 -11.83
N TYR A 18 10.49 -2.65 -12.84
CA TYR A 18 10.97 -2.38 -14.19
C TYR A 18 10.02 -1.39 -14.90
N GLY A 19 10.58 -0.31 -15.43
CA GLY A 19 9.83 0.71 -16.18
C GLY A 19 9.38 0.24 -17.57
N LYS A 20 8.49 1.03 -18.20
CA LYS A 20 7.95 0.77 -19.55
C LYS A 20 9.04 0.48 -20.58
N GLU A 21 10.12 1.27 -20.63
CA GLU A 21 11.22 1.04 -21.58
C GLU A 21 11.86 -0.35 -21.46
N LYS A 22 12.02 -0.87 -20.23
CA LYS A 22 12.65 -2.17 -19.99
C LYS A 22 11.75 -3.33 -20.42
N VAL A 23 10.44 -3.18 -20.21
CA VAL A 23 9.45 -4.13 -20.72
C VAL A 23 9.47 -4.17 -22.24
N GLN A 24 9.45 -2.99 -22.87
CA GLN A 24 9.43 -2.86 -24.32
C GLN A 24 10.67 -3.51 -24.94
N HIS A 25 11.86 -3.19 -24.43
CA HIS A 25 13.11 -3.74 -24.91
C HIS A 25 13.20 -5.26 -24.73
N TYR A 26 12.69 -5.81 -23.61
CA TYR A 26 12.71 -7.26 -23.38
C TYR A 26 11.80 -8.01 -24.35
N VAL A 27 10.60 -7.48 -24.60
CA VAL A 27 9.66 -8.06 -25.55
C VAL A 27 10.20 -7.98 -26.98
N ASP A 28 10.79 -6.85 -27.38
CA ASP A 28 11.39 -6.68 -28.71
C ASP A 28 12.59 -7.64 -28.91
N ASP A 29 13.39 -7.87 -27.86
CA ASP A 29 14.47 -8.87 -27.85
C ASP A 29 13.94 -10.29 -28.11
N LEU A 30 12.79 -10.64 -27.54
CA LEU A 30 12.16 -11.94 -27.75
C LEU A 30 11.65 -12.11 -29.18
N VAL A 31 11.16 -11.03 -29.81
CA VAL A 31 10.79 -11.05 -31.24
C VAL A 31 12.03 -11.25 -32.09
N SER A 32 13.10 -10.50 -31.83
CA SER A 32 14.35 -10.61 -32.58
C SER A 32 14.99 -12.00 -32.45
N LYS A 33 14.79 -12.67 -31.31
CA LYS A 33 15.26 -14.04 -31.06
C LYS A 33 14.30 -15.11 -31.61
N GLY A 34 13.21 -14.72 -32.26
CA GLY A 34 12.19 -15.63 -32.79
C GLY A 34 11.45 -16.43 -31.70
N LYS A 35 11.50 -15.98 -30.45
CA LYS A 35 10.84 -16.64 -29.31
C LYS A 35 9.34 -16.36 -29.28
N ILE A 36 8.94 -15.19 -29.78
CA ILE A 36 7.55 -14.74 -29.87
C ILE A 36 7.31 -14.06 -31.23
N THR A 37 6.06 -14.06 -31.69
CA THR A 37 5.68 -13.36 -32.91
C THR A 37 5.50 -11.85 -32.67
N PRO A 38 5.62 -11.00 -33.71
CA PRO A 38 5.35 -9.56 -33.58
C PRO A 38 3.93 -9.25 -33.06
N ARG A 39 2.96 -10.09 -33.40
CA ARG A 39 1.58 -9.97 -32.91
C ARG A 39 1.48 -10.27 -31.40
N GLU A 40 2.18 -11.30 -30.93
CA GLU A 40 2.23 -11.64 -29.51
C GLU A 40 2.98 -10.57 -28.71
N ALA A 41 4.01 -9.96 -29.29
CA ALA A 41 4.77 -8.88 -28.67
C ALA A 41 3.90 -7.67 -28.32
N GLU A 42 3.04 -7.23 -29.23
CA GLU A 42 2.13 -6.12 -28.94
C GLU A 42 1.12 -6.47 -27.83
N GLN A 43 0.56 -7.69 -27.84
CA GLN A 43 -0.29 -8.15 -26.74
C GLN A 43 0.46 -8.19 -25.40
N TRP A 44 1.71 -8.63 -25.41
CA TRP A 44 2.52 -8.72 -24.19
C TRP A 44 2.88 -7.35 -23.65
N LYS A 45 3.26 -6.39 -24.50
CA LYS A 45 3.55 -5.01 -24.05
C LYS A 45 2.37 -4.44 -23.28
N ASP A 46 1.17 -4.50 -23.86
CA ASP A 46 -0.05 -3.97 -23.23
C ASP A 46 -0.40 -4.70 -21.93
N GLU A 47 -0.37 -6.03 -21.92
CA GLU A 47 -0.68 -6.80 -20.71
C GLU A 47 0.35 -6.62 -19.59
N LEU A 48 1.65 -6.59 -19.93
CA LEU A 48 2.74 -6.46 -18.97
C LEU A 48 2.71 -5.09 -18.29
N ILE A 49 2.51 -4.04 -19.07
CA ILE A 49 2.38 -2.67 -18.60
C ILE A 49 1.15 -2.53 -17.68
N LYS A 50 -0.01 -2.96 -18.18
CA LYS A 50 -1.29 -2.76 -17.49
C LYS A 50 -1.36 -3.56 -16.19
N ARG A 51 -0.81 -4.78 -16.18
CA ARG A 51 -0.71 -5.56 -14.93
C ARG A 51 0.37 -5.01 -13.99
N GLY A 52 1.47 -4.48 -14.50
CA GLY A 52 2.49 -3.84 -13.65
C GLY A 52 1.90 -2.67 -12.86
N GLU A 53 1.13 -1.81 -13.54
CA GLU A 53 0.43 -0.66 -12.92
C GLU A 53 -0.61 -1.13 -11.88
N ASN A 54 -1.44 -2.13 -12.20
CA ASN A 54 -2.45 -2.66 -11.26
C ASN A 54 -1.81 -3.37 -10.05
N GLN A 55 -0.79 -4.20 -10.28
CA GLN A 55 -0.14 -4.98 -9.23
C GLN A 55 0.57 -4.08 -8.22
N GLN A 56 1.17 -2.96 -8.66
CA GLN A 56 1.81 -2.01 -7.75
C GLN A 56 0.81 -1.40 -6.75
N SER A 57 -0.39 -1.04 -7.21
CA SER A 57 -1.46 -0.50 -6.37
C SER A 57 -1.92 -1.54 -5.34
N ASP A 58 -2.28 -2.75 -5.80
CA ASP A 58 -2.80 -3.81 -4.93
C ASP A 58 -1.76 -4.27 -3.90
N TRP A 59 -0.49 -4.37 -4.30
CA TRP A 59 0.59 -4.77 -3.39
C TRP A 59 0.86 -3.71 -2.33
N SER A 60 0.81 -2.42 -2.68
CA SER A 60 1.02 -1.33 -1.72
C SER A 60 -0.07 -1.27 -0.64
N GLY A 61 -1.34 -1.47 -1.02
CA GLY A 61 -2.46 -1.52 -0.09
C GLY A 61 -2.39 -2.74 0.82
N GLN A 62 -2.24 -3.94 0.24
CA GLN A 62 -2.17 -5.18 1.03
C GLN A 62 -0.94 -5.25 1.93
N ALA A 63 0.20 -4.72 1.51
CA ALA A 63 1.40 -4.67 2.34
C ALA A 63 1.20 -3.72 3.53
N LYS A 64 0.57 -2.56 3.32
CA LYS A 64 0.29 -1.59 4.38
C LYS A 64 -0.69 -2.16 5.40
N ASP A 65 -1.76 -2.79 4.96
CA ASP A 65 -2.76 -3.40 5.84
C ASP A 65 -2.15 -4.54 6.66
N LYS A 66 -1.38 -5.45 6.02
CA LYS A 66 -0.67 -6.52 6.74
C LYS A 66 0.34 -6.00 7.75
N MET A 67 1.04 -4.92 7.41
CA MET A 67 2.02 -4.30 8.30
C MET A 67 1.32 -3.64 9.50
N GLN A 68 0.19 -2.97 9.27
CA GLN A 68 -0.62 -2.39 10.33
C GLN A 68 -1.20 -3.46 11.27
N ASP A 69 -1.69 -4.57 10.72
CA ASP A 69 -2.20 -5.69 11.52
C ASP A 69 -1.09 -6.38 12.32
N SER A 70 0.09 -6.56 11.72
CA SER A 70 1.27 -7.12 12.41
C SER A 70 1.72 -6.23 13.57
N PHE A 71 1.71 -4.90 13.39
CA PHE A 71 2.02 -3.96 14.47
C PHE A 71 0.99 -4.03 15.62
N LYS A 72 -0.30 -4.15 15.30
CA LYS A 72 -1.35 -4.36 16.31
C LYS A 72 -1.15 -5.66 17.08
N GLU A 73 -0.81 -6.76 16.40
CA GLU A 73 -0.54 -8.06 17.05
C GLU A 73 0.67 -8.00 18.00
N MET A 74 1.68 -7.18 17.69
CA MET A 74 2.82 -6.93 18.57
C MET A 74 2.54 -5.94 19.69
N GLY A 75 1.32 -5.39 19.76
CA GLY A 75 0.93 -4.38 20.75
C GLY A 75 1.51 -2.99 20.50
N LEU A 76 1.99 -2.72 19.28
CA LEU A 76 2.50 -1.40 18.91
C LEU A 76 1.33 -0.50 18.48
N ALA A 77 1.14 0.60 19.20
CA ALA A 77 0.17 1.63 18.85
C ALA A 77 0.64 2.44 17.63
N THR A 78 -0.28 2.77 16.74
CA THR A 78 0.02 3.68 15.62
C THR A 78 -0.06 5.14 16.06
N GLU A 79 0.56 6.05 15.31
CA GLU A 79 0.48 7.50 15.56
C GLU A 79 -0.98 7.98 15.67
N LYS A 80 -1.88 7.47 14.82
CA LYS A 80 -3.31 7.75 14.89
C LYS A 80 -3.98 7.28 16.18
N ASP A 81 -3.52 6.16 16.74
CA ASP A 81 -4.05 5.66 18.01
C ASP A 81 -3.63 6.59 19.16
N ILE A 82 -2.42 7.16 19.07
CA ILE A 82 -1.91 8.14 20.04
C ILE A 82 -2.69 9.46 19.94
N GLU A 83 -2.84 10.02 18.74
CA GLU A 83 -3.63 11.25 18.51
C GLU A 83 -5.06 11.11 19.05
N ARG A 84 -5.70 9.96 18.80
CA ARG A 84 -7.05 9.67 19.31
C ARG A 84 -7.10 9.61 20.84
N LEU A 85 -6.03 9.15 21.49
CA LEU A 85 -5.94 9.13 22.94
C LEU A 85 -5.70 10.54 23.50
N GLU A 86 -4.89 11.35 22.83
CA GLU A 86 -4.66 12.77 23.17
C GLU A 86 -5.95 13.58 23.09
N GLU A 87 -6.71 13.48 21.99
CA GLU A 87 -8.01 14.18 21.87
C GLU A 87 -8.99 13.79 22.98
N LYS A 88 -8.99 12.51 23.37
CA LYS A 88 -9.82 12.01 24.46
C LYS A 88 -9.35 12.55 25.81
N LEU A 89 -8.04 12.63 26.03
CA LEU A 89 -7.44 13.22 27.22
C LEU A 89 -7.82 14.70 27.32
N ASP A 90 -7.61 15.48 26.27
CA ASP A 90 -8.01 16.90 26.21
C ASP A 90 -9.49 17.09 26.52
N THR A 91 -10.36 16.24 25.94
CA THR A 91 -11.80 16.29 26.20
C THR A 91 -12.13 15.97 27.66
N LEU A 92 -11.44 14.99 28.27
CA LEU A 92 -11.61 14.68 29.69
C LEU A 92 -11.09 15.80 30.59
N GLU A 93 -9.94 16.37 30.26
CA GLU A 93 -9.36 17.50 31.00
C GLU A 93 -10.27 18.72 30.96
N GLN A 94 -10.85 19.05 29.81
CA GLN A 94 -11.84 20.12 29.69
C GLN A 94 -13.09 19.85 30.53
N LYS A 95 -13.59 18.61 30.55
CA LYS A 95 -14.75 18.24 31.36
C LYS A 95 -14.47 18.29 32.85
N LEU A 96 -13.32 17.79 33.30
CA LEU A 96 -12.91 17.86 34.70
C LEU A 96 -12.68 19.31 35.14
N SER A 97 -12.14 20.15 34.26
CA SER A 97 -11.97 21.58 34.52
C SER A 97 -13.31 22.32 34.62
N ALA A 98 -14.30 21.92 33.81
CA ALA A 98 -15.66 22.44 33.87
C ALA A 98 -16.42 21.97 35.13
N ASP A 99 -16.22 20.71 35.55
CA ASP A 99 -16.83 20.15 36.77
C ASP A 99 -16.24 20.78 38.05
N ASN A 100 -14.92 21.04 38.07
CA ASN A 100 -14.26 21.71 39.19
C ASN A 100 -14.68 23.18 39.35
N HIS A 101 -15.18 23.83 38.28
CA HIS A 101 -15.73 25.19 38.36
C HIS A 101 -17.16 25.22 38.95
N PHE A 102 -17.87 24.09 38.99
CA PHE A 102 -19.21 24.01 39.60
C PHE A 102 -19.20 23.74 41.10
N GLN A 103 -18.13 23.14 41.65
CA GLN A 103 -18.07 22.84 43.09
C GLN A 103 -17.68 24.06 43.95
N THR A 104 -17.06 25.10 43.38
CA THR A 104 -16.63 26.27 44.16
C THR A 104 -17.74 27.29 44.45
N ASP A 105 -18.87 27.20 43.76
CA ASP A 105 -19.97 28.16 43.89
C ASP A 105 -21.03 27.74 44.93
N ASP A 106 -21.06 26.47 45.36
CA ASP A 106 -22.01 25.96 46.36
C ASP A 106 -21.50 26.03 47.82
N GLU A 107 -20.23 26.32 48.08
CA GLU A 107 -19.69 26.50 49.45
C GLU A 107 -19.79 27.94 50.00
N LYS A 108 -20.41 28.87 49.25
CA LYS A 108 -20.64 30.26 49.71
C LYS A 108 -22.12 30.68 49.66
N GLN A 109 -22.99 29.91 50.30
CA GLN A 109 -24.27 30.42 50.84
C GLN A 109 -24.48 29.99 52.28
#